data_AF-A0A9D8UTR5-F1
#
_entry.id   AF-A0A9D8UTR5-F1
#
_cell.length_a   1.000
_cell.length_b   1.000
_cell.length_c   1.000
_cell.angle_alpha   90.00
_cell.angle_beta   90.00
_cell.angle_gamma   90.00
#
_symmetry.space_group_name_H-M   'P 1'
#
loop_
_entity.id
_entity.type
_entity.pdbx_description
1 polymer ?
#
loop_
_entity_poly.entity_id
_entity_poly.type
_entity_poly.pdbx_seq_one_letter_code
_entity_poly.pdbx_strand_id
1 'polypeptide(L)' 'MARISHALQLSCGIDLAAAHAASASERVRLGVRLERLLKRERMRGLERHWSYDLNRHIALKQALDWLRPKSKGGPEARL' A
#
# COMPACT_ATOMS: atom_id res chain seq x y z
N MET A 1 -13.57 -8.46 0.02
CA MET A 1 -12.11 -8.42 0.28
C MET A 1 -11.26 -9.09 -0.81
N ALA A 2 -11.76 -10.05 -1.59
CA ALA A 2 -10.97 -10.76 -2.62
C ALA A 2 -10.57 -9.94 -3.87
N ARG A 3 -11.28 -8.84 -4.22
CA ARG A 3 -10.99 -8.07 -5.45
C ARG A 3 -9.72 -7.23 -5.36
N ILE A 4 -9.43 -6.69 -4.18
CA ILE A 4 -8.30 -5.79 -3.95
C ILE A 4 -6.98 -6.58 -3.87
N SER A 5 -7.02 -7.78 -3.27
CA SER A 5 -5.84 -8.65 -3.15
C SER A 5 -5.32 -9.11 -4.51
N HIS A 6 -6.20 -9.49 -5.43
CA HIS A 6 -5.81 -9.94 -6.77
C HIS A 6 -5.22 -8.81 -7.64
N ALA A 7 -5.81 -7.62 -7.60
CA ALA A 7 -5.30 -6.47 -8.36
C ALA A 7 -3.91 -6.04 -7.90
N LEU A 8 -3.62 -6.08 -6.59
CA LEU A 8 -2.29 -5.79 -6.08
C LEU A 8 -1.26 -6.85 -6.49
N GLN A 9 -1.65 -8.13 -6.44
CA GLN A 9 -0.77 -9.22 -6.82
C GLN A 9 -0.39 -9.14 -8.30
N LEU A 10 -1.33 -8.80 -9.17
CA LEU A 10 -1.09 -8.60 -10.60
C LEU A 10 -0.26 -7.33 -10.89
N SER A 11 -0.56 -6.20 -10.24
CA SER A 11 0.09 -4.92 -10.54
C SER A 11 1.44 -4.70 -9.85
N CYS A 12 1.68 -5.38 -8.71
CA CYS A 12 2.85 -5.14 -7.86
C CYS A 12 3.63 -6.41 -7.51
N GLY A 13 3.14 -7.61 -7.85
CA GLY A 13 3.76 -8.89 -7.49
C GLY A 13 3.76 -9.17 -5.99
N ILE A 14 2.86 -8.54 -5.22
CA ILE A 14 2.79 -8.67 -3.77
C ILE A 14 1.53 -9.45 -3.41
N ASP A 15 1.71 -10.62 -2.80
CA ASP A 15 0.63 -11.38 -2.20
C ASP A 15 0.25 -10.76 -0.85
N LEU A 16 -0.95 -10.16 -0.81
CA LEU A 16 -1.46 -9.53 0.41
C LEU A 16 -1.81 -10.54 1.51
N ALA A 17 -2.24 -11.75 1.15
CA ALA A 17 -2.56 -12.78 2.14
C ALA A 17 -1.26 -13.26 2.81
N ALA A 18 -0.21 -13.51 2.03
CA ALA A 18 1.11 -13.86 2.56
C ALA A 18 1.70 -12.70 3.39
N ALA A 19 1.57 -11.46 2.92
CA ALA A 19 2.04 -10.27 3.66
C ALA A 19 1.38 -10.12 5.04
N HIS A 20 0.14 -10.60 5.19
CA HIS A 20 -0.55 -10.59 6.47
C HIS A 20 -0.19 -11.80 7.34
N ALA A 21 0.07 -12.96 6.76
CA ALA A 21 0.63 -14.06 7.54
C ALA A 21 2.07 -13.77 8.02
N ALA A 22 2.77 -12.83 7.38
CA ALA A 22 4.16 -12.49 7.67
C ALA A 22 4.37 -11.87 9.06
N SER A 23 5.58 -12.06 9.59
CA SER A 23 6.02 -11.52 10.88
C SER A 23 5.96 -9.99 10.91
N ALA A 24 5.89 -9.40 12.11
CA ALA A 24 5.89 -7.94 12.26
C ALA A 24 7.08 -7.26 11.55
N SER A 25 8.26 -7.89 11.56
CA SER A 25 9.46 -7.38 10.89
C SER A 25 9.31 -7.36 9.36
N GLU A 26 8.65 -8.37 8.78
CA GLU A 26 8.40 -8.47 7.35
C GLU A 26 7.32 -7.50 6.91
N ARG A 27 6.27 -7.33 7.71
CA ARG A 27 5.23 -6.33 7.48
C ARG A 27 5.82 -4.92 7.42
N VAL A 28 6.77 -4.57 8.31
CA VAL A 28 7.47 -3.27 8.24
C VAL A 28 8.28 -3.14 6.96
N ARG A 29 9.07 -4.17 6.59
CA ARG A 29 9.84 -4.15 5.32
C ARG A 29 8.95 -4.00 4.09
N LEU A 30 7.82 -4.71 4.07
CA LEU A 30 6.83 -4.62 3.01
C LEU A 30 6.16 -3.23 2.97
N GLY A 31 5.86 -2.63 4.12
CA GLY A 31 5.33 -1.26 4.21
C GLY A 31 6.28 -0.24 3.58
N VAL A 32 7.56 -0.28 3.93
CA VAL A 32 8.59 0.60 3.34
C VAL A 32 8.70 0.40 1.83
N ARG A 33 8.59 -0.85 1.35
CA ARG A 33 8.62 -1.15 -0.09
C ARG A 33 7.39 -0.56 -0.80
N LEU A 34 6.19 -0.74 -0.24
CA LEU A 34 4.95 -0.19 -0.78
C LEU A 34 4.97 1.34 -0.84
N GLU A 35 5.48 2.01 0.20
CA GLU A 35 5.65 3.47 0.22
C GLU A 35 6.57 3.97 -0.91
N ARG A 36 7.70 3.29 -1.15
CA ARG A 36 8.62 3.63 -2.24
C ARG A 36 7.97 3.46 -3.61
N LEU A 37 7.21 2.38 -3.80
CA LEU A 37 6.49 2.14 -5.06
C LEU A 37 5.39 3.19 -5.28
N LEU A 38 4.61 3.50 -4.25
CA LEU A 38 3.57 4.53 -4.31
C LEU A 38 4.15 5.91 -4.63
N LYS A 39 5.29 6.25 -4.02
CA LYS A 39 5.99 7.52 -4.30
C LYS A 39 6.47 7.58 -5.76
N ARG A 40 7.06 6.50 -6.28
CA ARG A 40 7.46 6.42 -7.70
C ARG A 40 6.26 6.57 -8.62
N GLU A 41 5.13 5.95 -8.28
CA GLU A 41 3.90 6.07 -9.07
C GLU A 41 3.36 7.49 -9.08
N ARG A 42 3.36 8.14 -7.92
CA ARG A 42 2.96 9.53 -7.78
C ARG A 42 3.84 10.46 -8.62
N MET A 43 5.16 10.24 -8.63
CA MET A 43 6.08 11.04 -9.47
C MET A 43 5.76 10.88 -10.96
N ARG A 44 5.53 9.65 -11.43
CA ARG A 44 5.10 9.39 -12.82
C ARG A 44 3.81 10.13 -13.16
N GLY A 45 2.84 10.16 -12.24
CA GLY A 45 1.58 10.90 -12.42
C GLY A 45 1.79 12.42 -12.50
N LEU A 46 2.66 12.97 -11.65
CA LEU A 46 3.01 14.40 -11.68
C LEU A 46 3.75 14.79 -12.96
N GLU A 47 4.64 13.92 -13.45
CA GLU A 47 5.38 14.11 -14.70
C GLU A 47 4.52 13.82 -15.95
N ARG A 48 3.25 13.42 -15.78
CA ARG A 48 2.33 12.97 -16.86
C ARG A 48 2.98 11.89 -17.72
N HIS A 49 3.82 11.06 -17.10
CA HIS A 49 4.55 10.00 -17.77
C HIS A 49 3.56 8.92 -18.24
N TRP A 50 3.71 8.45 -19.47
CA TRP A 50 2.78 7.49 -20.12
C TRP A 50 2.56 6.20 -19.33
N SER A 51 3.55 5.79 -18.52
CA SER A 51 3.49 4.60 -17.66
C SER A 51 2.82 4.83 -16.30
N TYR A 52 2.28 6.02 -16.04
CA TYR A 52 1.44 6.27 -14.88
C TYR A 52 0.15 5.46 -14.98
N ASP A 53 -0.17 4.72 -13.92
CA ASP A 53 -1.39 3.94 -13.84
C ASP A 53 -2.14 4.27 -12.54
N LEU A 54 -3.34 4.83 -12.69
CA LEU A 54 -4.22 5.19 -11.57
C LEU A 54 -4.66 3.96 -10.77
N ASN A 55 -4.93 2.83 -11.43
CA ASN A 55 -5.32 1.59 -10.76
C ASN A 55 -4.16 1.04 -9.92
N ARG A 56 -2.94 1.10 -10.46
CA ARG A 56 -1.72 0.75 -9.73
C ARG A 56 -1.50 1.68 -8.53
N HIS A 57 -1.75 2.98 -8.67
CA HIS A 57 -1.70 3.92 -7.55
C HIS A 57 -2.72 3.57 -6.44
N ILE A 58 -3.98 3.35 -6.81
CA ILE A 58 -5.06 3.00 -5.87
C ILE A 58 -4.74 1.70 -5.15
N ALA A 59 -4.29 0.67 -5.88
CA ALA A 59 -3.92 -0.61 -5.31
C ALA A 59 -2.77 -0.45 -4.29
N LEU A 60 -1.68 0.24 -4.67
CA LEU A 60 -0.53 0.49 -3.79
C LEU A 60 -0.93 1.21 -2.50
N LYS A 61 -1.82 2.21 -2.61
CA LYS A 61 -2.33 2.96 -1.46
C LYS A 61 -3.17 2.05 -0.55
N GLN A 62 -4.13 1.32 -1.10
CA GLN A 62 -4.99 0.42 -0.33
C GLN A 62 -4.18 -0.67 0.39
N ALA A 63 -3.16 -1.22 -0.27
CA ALA A 63 -2.26 -2.20 0.32
C ALA A 63 -1.47 -1.64 1.51
N LEU A 64 -0.95 -0.42 1.36
CA LEU A 64 -0.22 0.26 2.43
C LEU A 64 -1.14 0.57 3.62
N ASP A 65 -2.33 1.09 3.36
CA ASP A 65 -3.33 1.42 4.40
C ASP A 65 -3.78 0.16 5.15
N TRP A 66 -3.83 -0.98 4.48
CA TRP A 66 -4.18 -2.26 5.08
C TRP A 66 -3.02 -2.88 5.89
N LEU A 67 -1.78 -2.71 5.43
CA LEU A 67 -0.60 -3.24 6.10
C LEU A 67 -0.19 -2.40 7.32
N ARG A 68 -0.44 -1.09 7.29
CA ARG A 68 -0.23 -0.22 8.45
C ARG A 68 -1.31 -0.52 9.48
N PRO A 69 -0.95 -0.86 10.73
CA PRO A 69 -1.95 -0.90 11.78
C PRO A 69 -2.61 0.48 11.85
N LYS A 70 -3.94 0.54 11.91
CA LYS A 70 -4.63 1.78 12.31
C LYS A 70 -4.01 2.20 13.63
N SER A 71 -3.20 3.25 13.65
CA SER A 71 -2.91 3.90 14.92
C SER A 71 -4.27 4.26 15.49
N LYS A 72 -4.60 3.75 16.68
CA LYS A 72 -5.67 4.33 17.48
C LYS A 72 -5.18 5.73 17.88
N GLY A 73 -5.34 6.68 16.97
CA GLY A 73 -5.02 8.09 17.13
C GLY A 73 -6.24 8.89 16.73
N GLY A 74 -7.32 8.75 17.51
CA GLY A 74 -8.40 9.72 17.58
C GLY A 74 -8.29 10.44 18.94
N PRO A 75 -8.52 11.76 19.01
CA PRO A 75 -8.27 12.56 20.20
C PRO A 75 -9.37 12.36 21.27
N GLU A 76 -9.22 11.31 22.10
CA GLU A 76 -9.82 11.25 23.44
C GLU A 76 -8.83 11.84 24.44
N ALA A 77 -8.67 13.16 24.42
CA ALA A 77 -8.07 13.96 25.49
C ALA A 77 -8.23 15.44 25.13
N ARG A 78 -9.47 15.92 25.14
CA ARG A 78 -9.72 17.32 25.48
C ARG A 78 -10.61 17.30 26.71
N LEU A 79 -9.94 17.54 27.84
CA LEU A 79 -10.55 18.08 29.06
C LEU A 79 -11.35 19.34 28.71
#